data_AF-A0A162CTX0-F1
#
_entry.id   AF-A0A162CTX0-F1
#
_cell.length_a   1.000
_cell.length_b   1.000
_cell.length_c   1.000
_cell.angle_alpha   90.00
_cell.angle_beta   90.00
_cell.angle_gamma   90.00
#
_symmetry.space_group_name_H-M   'P 1'
#
loop_
_entity.id
_entity.type
_entity.pdbx_description
1 polymer ?
#
loop_
_entity_poly.entity_id
_entity_poly.type
_entity_poly.pdbx_seq_one_letter_code
_entity_poly.pdbx_strand_id
1 'polypeptide(L)'
;MSYRCSGGEQLEATYYELRDRSLAFVRLRLPDGRQLTLPQIASASGARFSADRELTWWIKGNSGFLQQRDSEGEWRVTLKDCDSVV
;
A
#
# COMPACT_ATOMS: atom_id res chain seq x y z
N MET A 1 -4.00 9.18 5.83
CA MET A 1 -5.16 8.76 5.03
C MET A 1 -5.64 7.44 5.59
N SER A 2 -6.96 7.26 5.75
CA SER A 2 -7.53 5.98 6.12
C SER A 2 -8.28 5.39 4.94
N TYR A 3 -8.18 4.08 4.74
CA TYR A 3 -8.84 3.34 3.67
C TYR A 3 -9.75 2.28 4.26
N ARG A 4 -10.96 2.15 3.71
CA ARG A 4 -11.87 1.04 3.99
C ARG A 4 -11.89 0.11 2.80
N CYS A 5 -11.56 -1.16 3.03
CA CYS A 5 -11.53 -2.19 2.01
C CYS A 5 -12.85 -2.97 1.97
N SER A 6 -13.15 -3.65 0.86
CA SER A 6 -14.44 -4.32 0.70
C SER A 6 -14.66 -5.55 1.58
N GLY A 7 -13.62 -6.07 2.24
CA GLY A 7 -13.74 -7.07 3.31
C GLY A 7 -14.12 -6.49 4.68
N GLY A 8 -14.27 -5.15 4.78
CA GLY A 8 -14.58 -4.44 6.01
C GLY A 8 -13.36 -4.00 6.82
N GLU A 9 -12.16 -4.43 6.42
CA GLU A 9 -10.91 -4.05 7.06
C GLU A 9 -10.53 -2.58 6.79
N GLN A 10 -9.71 -2.03 7.69
CA GLN A 10 -9.21 -0.68 7.62
C GLN A 10 -7.68 -0.66 7.53
N LEU A 11 -7.15 0.16 6.64
CA LEU A 11 -5.73 0.37 6.45
C LEU A 11 -5.41 1.86 6.61
N GLU A 12 -4.43 2.18 7.45
CA GLU A 12 -3.95 3.55 7.58
C GLU A 12 -2.67 3.73 6.76
N ALA A 13 -2.64 4.75 5.91
CA ALA A 13 -1.47 5.12 5.13
C ALA A 13 -1.07 6.56 5.42
N THR A 14 0.20 6.76 5.76
CA THR A 14 0.81 8.09 5.86
C THR A 14 1.89 8.22 4.81
N TYR A 15 1.73 9.17 3.90
CA TYR A 15 2.64 9.39 2.78
C TYR A 15 3.68 10.45 3.14
N TYR A 16 4.90 10.21 2.69
CA TYR A 16 6.06 11.08 2.93
C TYR A 16 6.85 11.25 1.64
N GLU A 17 7.58 12.35 1.57
CA GLU A 17 8.54 12.64 0.52
C GLU A 17 9.74 13.35 1.15
N LEU A 18 10.95 13.05 0.65
CA LEU A 18 12.14 13.81 1.01
C LEU A 18 12.05 15.22 0.42
N ARG A 19 12.68 16.19 1.09
CA ARG A 19 12.62 17.60 0.67
C ARG A 19 13.14 17.84 -0.74
N ASP A 20 14.12 17.05 -1.16
CA ASP A 20 14.72 17.11 -2.50
C ASP A 20 13.95 16.29 -3.55
N ARG A 21 12.82 15.67 -3.17
CA ARG A 21 11.96 14.84 -4.02
C ARG A 21 12.64 13.60 -4.61
N SER A 22 13.79 13.21 -4.05
CA SER A 22 14.54 12.04 -4.51
C SER A 22 13.85 10.72 -4.16
N LEU A 23 13.02 10.72 -3.12
CA LEU A 23 12.31 9.55 -2.63
C LEU A 23 10.97 9.92 -2.01
N ALA A 24 9.92 9.20 -2.41
CA ALA A 24 8.66 9.14 -1.71
C ALA A 24 8.50 7.76 -1.06
N PHE A 25 7.80 7.71 0.07
CA PHE A 25 7.54 6.46 0.79
C PHE A 25 6.23 6.55 1.57
N VAL A 26 5.68 5.40 1.93
CA VAL A 26 4.46 5.30 2.71
C VAL A 26 4.72 4.49 3.98
N ARG A 27 4.18 4.96 5.11
CA ARG A 27 4.02 4.15 6.32
C ARG A 27 2.60 3.61 6.37
N LEU A 28 2.47 2.29 6.32
CA LEU A 28 1.21 1.56 6.43
C LEU A 28 1.04 1.02 7.84
N ARG A 29 -0.20 1.06 8.34
CA ARG A 29 -0.66 0.25 9.46
C ARG A 29 -1.71 -0.71 8.92
N LEU A 30 -1.40 -2.00 8.97
CA LEU A 30 -2.25 -3.07 8.48
C LEU A 30 -3.32 -3.45 9.52
N PRO A 31 -4.41 -4.13 9.10
CA PRO A 31 -5.47 -4.59 10.01
C PRO A 31 -4.96 -5.51 11.13
N ASP A 32 -3.91 -6.29 10.85
CA ASP A 32 -3.26 -7.18 11.81
C ASP A 32 -2.34 -6.45 12.81
N GLY A 33 -2.25 -5.12 12.74
CA GLY A 33 -1.43 -4.28 13.61
C GLY A 33 0.01 -4.10 13.15
N ARG A 34 0.49 -4.82 12.12
CA ARG A 34 1.83 -4.61 11.57
C ARG A 34 1.97 -3.20 11.00
N GLN A 35 3.14 -2.61 11.21
CA GLN A 35 3.52 -1.35 10.58
C GLN A 35 4.66 -1.57 9.60
N LEU A 36 4.49 -1.04 8.40
CA LEU A 36 5.44 -1.21 7.30
C LEU A 36 5.78 0.13 6.68
N THR A 37 7.04 0.32 6.32
CA THR A 37 7.49 1.48 5.55
C THR A 37 7.96 1.01 4.19
N LEU A 38 7.29 1.47 3.14
CA LEU A 38 7.52 1.03 1.76
C LEU A 38 7.96 2.22 0.90
N PRO A 39 9.10 2.12 0.20
CA PRO A 39 9.50 3.13 -0.78
C PRO A 39 8.57 3.09 -2.00
N GLN A 40 8.36 4.24 -2.63
CA GLN A 40 7.73 4.30 -3.93
C GLN A 40 8.68 3.72 -4.98
N ILE A 41 8.14 2.93 -5.90
CA ILE A 41 8.87 2.36 -7.01
C ILE A 41 8.13 2.64 -8.32
N ALA A 42 8.88 2.61 -9.44
CA ALA A 42 8.32 2.94 -10.75
C ALA A 42 7.12 2.05 -11.10
N SER A 43 6.09 2.67 -11.68
CA SER A 43 4.84 2.06 -12.13
C SER A 43 4.33 2.76 -13.38
N ALA A 44 3.62 2.03 -14.24
CA ALA A 44 3.04 2.59 -15.46
C ALA A 44 1.82 3.49 -15.19
N SER A 45 1.03 3.17 -14.16
CA SER A 45 -0.15 3.95 -13.76
C SER A 45 -0.32 3.90 -12.25
N GLY A 46 -0.74 5.04 -11.68
CA GLY A 46 -0.84 5.19 -10.23
C GLY A 46 0.53 5.19 -9.55
N ALA A 47 0.51 5.15 -8.23
CA ALA A 47 1.71 5.00 -7.42
C ALA A 47 1.78 3.58 -6.84
N ARG A 48 3.00 3.04 -6.85
CA ARG A 48 3.30 1.71 -6.31
C ARG A 48 4.35 1.84 -5.22
N PHE A 49 4.09 1.22 -4.08
CA PHE A 49 5.01 1.16 -2.96
C PHE A 49 5.28 -0.29 -2.61
N SER A 50 6.54 -0.70 -2.52
CA SER A 50 6.89 -2.10 -2.25
C SER A 50 8.24 -2.22 -1.55
N ALA A 51 8.35 -3.19 -0.65
CA ALA A 51 9.59 -3.60 -0.02
C ALA A 51 9.88 -5.05 -0.39
N ASP A 52 11.14 -5.32 -0.77
CA ASP A 52 11.72 -6.66 -0.95
C ASP A 52 10.94 -7.66 -1.82
N ARG A 53 10.03 -7.17 -2.68
CA ARG A 53 9.18 -7.96 -3.57
C ARG A 53 8.21 -8.94 -2.86
N GLU A 54 7.98 -8.76 -1.57
CA GLU A 54 7.07 -9.59 -0.76
C GLU A 54 5.68 -8.96 -0.59
N LEU A 55 5.63 -7.62 -0.55
CA LEU A 55 4.40 -6.87 -0.33
C LEU A 55 4.38 -5.62 -1.20
N THR A 56 3.22 -5.33 -1.79
CA THR A 56 3.02 -4.15 -2.63
C THR A 56 1.70 -3.45 -2.28
N TRP A 57 1.78 -2.15 -2.04
CA TRP A 57 0.64 -1.26 -1.93
C TRP A 57 0.49 -0.43 -3.21
N TRP A 58 -0.67 -0.52 -3.83
CA TRP A 58 -1.00 0.22 -5.05
C TRP A 58 -2.06 1.27 -4.74
N ILE A 59 -1.90 2.47 -5.32
CA ILE A 59 -2.94 3.50 -5.30
C ILE A 59 -3.15 4.11 -6.68
N LYS A 60 -4.41 4.46 -6.96
CA LYS A 60 -4.80 5.24 -8.14
C LYS A 60 -5.98 6.13 -7.75
N GLY A 61 -5.76 7.44 -7.74
CA GLY A 61 -6.75 8.39 -7.22
C GLY A 61 -6.98 8.19 -5.72
N ASN A 62 -8.23 7.98 -5.33
CA ASN A 62 -8.65 7.73 -3.96
C ASN A 62 -8.75 6.24 -3.59
N SER A 63 -8.50 5.33 -4.53
CA SER A 63 -8.59 3.88 -4.33
C SER A 63 -7.21 3.22 -4.29
N GLY A 64 -7.15 2.05 -3.66
CA GLY A 64 -5.94 1.24 -3.59
C GLY A 64 -6.23 -0.24 -3.30
N PHE A 65 -5.18 -1.05 -3.33
CA PHE A 65 -5.22 -2.45 -2.93
C PHE A 65 -3.83 -2.93 -2.50
N LEU A 66 -3.81 -3.94 -1.63
CA LEU A 66 -2.60 -4.54 -1.07
C LEU A 66 -2.42 -5.95 -1.64
N GLN A 67 -1.22 -6.23 -2.13
CA GLN A 67 -0.79 -7.56 -2.53
C GLN A 67 0.34 -8.07 -1.65
N GLN A 68 0.31 -9.36 -1.35
CA GLN A 68 1.37 -10.09 -0.65
C GLN A 68 1.65 -11.40 -1.37
N ARG A 69 2.89 -11.88 -1.30
CA ARG A 69 3.19 -13.26 -1.70
C ARG A 69 2.63 -14.23 -0.67
N ASP A 70 2.01 -15.31 -1.14
CA ASP A 70 1.64 -16.44 -0.29
C ASP A 70 2.84 -17.37 -0.06
N SER A 71 2.63 -18.48 0.66
CA SER A 71 3.67 -19.46 0.97
C SER A 71 4.24 -20.17 -0.26
N GLU A 72 3.54 -20.14 -1.40
CA GLU A 72 3.99 -20.69 -2.67
C GLU A 72 4.76 -19.63 -3.49
N GLY A 73 4.85 -18.41 -2.97
CA GLY A 73 5.47 -17.27 -3.62
C GLY A 73 4.55 -16.57 -4.61
N GLU A 74 3.29 -16.95 -4.72
CA GLU A 74 2.36 -16.34 -5.69
C GLU A 74 1.74 -15.06 -5.13
N TRP A 75 1.52 -14.09 -6.01
CA TRP A 75 0.92 -12.82 -5.61
C TRP A 75 -0.58 -12.98 -5.34
N ARG A 76 -1.01 -12.61 -4.14
CA ARG A 76 -2.41 -12.57 -3.73
C ARG A 76 -2.81 -11.16 -3.32
N VAL A 77 -3.99 -10.72 -3.74
CA VAL A 77 -4.59 -9.49 -3.21
C VAL A 77 -5.15 -9.81 -1.82
N THR A 78 -4.55 -9.23 -0.79
CA THR A 78 -4.96 -9.45 0.60
C THR A 78 -5.92 -8.38 1.11
N LEU A 79 -5.87 -7.17 0.54
CA LEU A 79 -6.85 -6.12 0.76
C LEU A 79 -7.26 -5.56 -0.59
N LYS A 80 -8.55 -5.63 -0.92
CA LYS A 80 -9.11 -5.26 -2.22
C LYS A 80 -10.07 -4.08 -2.08
N ASP A 81 -10.23 -3.33 -3.17
CA ASP A 81 -11.19 -2.22 -3.29
C ASP A 81 -11.14 -1.28 -2.08
N CYS A 82 -9.94 -0.83 -1.72
CA CYS A 82 -9.72 0.03 -0.57
C CYS A 82 -9.90 1.48 -0.98
N ASP A 83 -11.00 2.09 -0.53
CA ASP A 83 -11.30 3.50 -0.84
C ASP A 83 -10.97 4.40 0.36
N SER A 84 -10.37 5.55 0.08
CA SER A 84 -10.05 6.51 1.13
C SER A 84 -11.35 7.04 1.74
N VAL A 85 -11.44 6.95 3.06
CA VAL A 85 -12.51 7.58 3.83
C VAL A 85 -11.97 8.91 4.37
N VAL A 86 -12.71 9.99 4.10
CA VAL A 86 -12.45 11.34 4.60
C VAL A 86 -13.01 11.48 6.01
#